data_AF-A0A928R916-F1
#
_entry.id   AF-A0A928R916-F1
#
_cell.length_a   1.000
_cell.length_b   1.000
_cell.length_c   1.000
_cell.angle_alpha   90.00
_cell.angle_beta   90.00
_cell.angle_gamma   90.00
#
_symmetry.space_group_name_H-M   'P 1'
#
loop_
_entity.id
_entity.type
_entity.pdbx_description
1 polymer ?
#
loop_
_entity_poly.entity_id
_entity_poly.type
_entity_poly.pdbx_seq_one_letter_code
_entity_poly.pdbx_strand_id
1 'polypeptide(L)'
;MTLTPFYPIIKVERSFFMSVQTVTGVVNKADLGITTPHEHIFIELTAFFEEHYVEDCESPSTAYVTMDKLGILNRDPYAIRDNLSMLDYETQKSEILRFKKAGGKTIVDATLPGIGRNPEMLKKISEATGLNIVMGTGYYVYSTHPEEMKKMSEAEIADLMIKEIRDGVGNTGIKAGVIGEIGISEVFNEEERRVLKASAIAHKKTGVKILVHINPWTINGIEATQILLDAGVAPENIAISHIDVANNEE
;
A
#
# COMPACT_ATOMS: atom_id res chain seq x y z
N MET A 1 27.86 45.19 -15.12
CA MET A 1 28.10 43.77 -15.45
C MET A 1 28.08 42.98 -14.16
N THR A 2 26.92 42.49 -13.76
CA THR A 2 26.72 41.67 -12.57
C THR A 2 26.77 40.21 -13.00
N LEU A 3 27.81 39.49 -12.54
CA LEU A 3 27.98 38.06 -12.75
C LEU A 3 27.04 37.31 -11.79
N THR A 4 26.01 36.66 -12.34
CA THR A 4 25.23 35.66 -11.61
C THR A 4 26.02 34.34 -11.56
N PRO A 5 26.07 33.65 -10.41
CA PRO A 5 26.78 32.38 -10.30
C PRO A 5 25.94 31.27 -10.95
N PHE A 6 26.58 30.53 -11.86
CA PHE A 6 26.03 29.38 -12.54
C PHE A 6 26.01 28.19 -11.57
N TYR A 7 24.83 27.80 -11.07
CA TYR A 7 24.68 26.52 -10.34
C TYR A 7 24.51 25.40 -11.38
N PRO A 8 25.33 24.35 -11.37
CA PRO A 8 25.15 23.23 -12.27
C PRO A 8 23.85 22.49 -11.91
N ILE A 9 22.92 22.45 -12.86
CA ILE A 9 21.76 21.57 -12.83
C ILE A 9 22.31 20.13 -12.87
N ILE A 10 22.18 19.42 -11.75
CA ILE A 10 22.43 17.98 -11.71
C ILE A 10 21.40 17.36 -12.66
N LYS A 11 21.86 16.88 -13.82
CA LYS A 11 21.05 16.01 -14.69
C LYS A 11 20.76 14.74 -13.89
N VAL A 12 19.60 14.70 -13.25
CA VAL A 12 19.01 13.42 -12.83
C VAL A 12 18.80 12.64 -14.12
N GLU A 13 19.55 11.55 -14.31
CA GLU A 13 19.46 10.73 -15.51
C GLU A 13 18.01 10.30 -15.73
N ARG A 14 17.48 10.55 -16.94
CA ARG A 14 16.15 10.12 -17.40
C ARG A 14 15.89 8.61 -17.24
N SER A 15 16.91 7.82 -16.92
CA SER A 15 16.83 6.38 -16.69
C SER A 15 15.89 5.99 -15.54
N PHE A 16 15.78 6.80 -14.48
CA PHE A 16 15.02 6.41 -13.28
C PHE A 16 13.49 6.34 -13.51
N PHE A 17 12.97 6.99 -14.56
CA PHE A 17 11.55 6.98 -14.90
C PHE A 17 11.11 5.79 -15.77
N MET A 18 12.06 4.94 -16.19
CA MET A 18 11.80 3.84 -17.11
C MET A 18 11.75 2.47 -16.43
N SER A 19 11.82 2.42 -15.11
CA SER A 19 11.88 1.17 -14.37
C SER A 19 11.09 1.21 -13.05
N VAL A 20 10.66 0.04 -12.60
CA VAL A 20 9.94 -0.16 -11.34
C VAL A 20 10.72 -1.14 -10.47
N GLN A 21 10.86 -0.80 -9.20
CA GLN A 21 11.49 -1.68 -8.21
C GLN A 21 10.48 -2.76 -7.79
N THR A 22 10.86 -4.03 -7.93
CA THR A 22 10.13 -5.19 -7.40
C THR A 22 10.91 -5.82 -6.25
N VAL A 23 10.31 -6.77 -5.52
CA VAL A 23 10.96 -7.49 -4.43
C VAL A 23 12.15 -8.36 -4.88
N THR A 24 12.26 -8.66 -6.17
CA THR A 24 13.37 -9.44 -6.77
C THR A 24 14.33 -8.59 -7.60
N GLY A 25 14.09 -7.29 -7.74
CA GLY A 25 14.96 -6.38 -8.49
C GLY A 25 14.20 -5.38 -9.36
N VAL A 26 14.94 -4.64 -10.17
CA VAL A 26 14.39 -3.61 -11.05
C VAL A 26 13.88 -4.24 -12.35
N VAL A 27 12.67 -3.85 -12.77
CA VAL A 27 12.02 -4.28 -14.03
C VAL A 27 11.76 -3.04 -14.88
N ASN A 28 11.96 -3.12 -16.21
CA ASN A 28 11.62 -1.98 -17.07
C ASN A 28 10.11 -1.78 -17.15
N LYS A 29 9.67 -0.53 -17.29
CA LYS A 29 8.26 -0.17 -17.44
C LYS A 29 7.58 -0.91 -18.60
N ALA A 30 8.30 -1.13 -19.70
CA ALA A 30 7.80 -1.86 -20.88
C ALA A 30 7.54 -3.35 -20.60
N ASP A 31 8.17 -3.91 -19.56
CA ASP A 31 8.13 -5.34 -19.24
C ASP A 31 7.09 -5.67 -18.15
N LEU A 32 6.42 -4.66 -17.56
CA LEU A 32 5.41 -4.84 -16.51
C LEU A 32 4.22 -5.69 -16.97
N GLY A 33 3.84 -5.59 -18.25
CA GLY A 33 2.71 -6.33 -18.82
C GLY A 33 1.36 -6.00 -18.17
N ILE A 34 0.49 -7.00 -18.08
CA ILE A 34 -0.79 -6.88 -17.36
C ILE A 34 -0.48 -6.77 -15.86
N THR A 35 -0.87 -5.64 -15.29
CA THR A 35 -0.57 -5.27 -13.91
C THR A 35 -1.87 -5.05 -13.15
N THR A 36 -1.97 -5.64 -11.96
CA THR A 36 -2.94 -5.17 -10.96
C THR A 36 -2.25 -4.17 -10.02
N PRO A 37 -2.76 -2.91 -9.92
CA PRO A 37 -2.07 -1.83 -9.23
C PRO A 37 -2.35 -1.73 -7.73
N HIS A 38 -3.24 -2.58 -7.20
CA HIS A 38 -3.60 -2.61 -5.78
C HIS A 38 -4.12 -4.01 -5.45
N GLU A 39 -3.31 -4.81 -4.75
CA GLU A 39 -3.71 -6.10 -4.18
C GLU A 39 -3.07 -6.27 -2.81
N HIS A 40 -3.54 -7.30 -2.10
CA HIS A 40 -2.86 -7.83 -0.93
C HIS A 40 -2.64 -9.33 -1.14
N ILE A 41 -1.38 -9.73 -1.34
CA ILE A 41 -1.04 -11.15 -1.45
C ILE A 41 -1.08 -11.77 -0.05
N PHE A 42 -0.59 -11.03 0.93
CA PHE A 42 -0.71 -11.38 2.34
C PHE A 42 -1.18 -10.16 3.13
N ILE A 43 -2.19 -10.35 3.97
CA ILE A 43 -2.72 -9.29 4.84
C ILE A 43 -3.24 -9.86 6.15
N GLU A 44 -3.10 -9.06 7.21
CA GLU A 44 -3.54 -9.37 8.55
C GLU A 44 -4.37 -8.21 9.09
N LEU A 45 -5.69 -8.37 9.07
CA LEU A 45 -6.68 -7.37 9.46
C LEU A 45 -7.33 -7.67 10.81
N THR A 46 -6.88 -8.67 11.58
CA THR A 46 -7.50 -8.99 12.87
C THR A 46 -7.37 -7.89 13.91
N ALA A 47 -6.53 -6.86 13.68
CA ALA A 47 -6.51 -5.65 14.50
C ALA A 47 -7.80 -4.83 14.40
N PHE A 48 -8.58 -5.00 13.34
CA PHE A 48 -9.90 -4.39 13.13
C PHE A 48 -11.05 -5.27 13.61
N PHE A 49 -10.76 -6.45 14.15
CA PHE A 49 -11.79 -7.36 14.63
C PHE A 49 -12.37 -6.86 15.96
N GLU A 50 -13.68 -6.70 16.00
CA GLU A 50 -14.43 -6.44 17.24
C GLU A 50 -15.47 -7.55 17.43
N GLU A 51 -15.49 -8.16 18.62
CA GLU A 51 -16.51 -9.17 18.95
C GLU A 51 -17.89 -8.52 19.01
N HIS A 52 -18.82 -9.02 18.22
CA HIS A 52 -20.19 -8.53 18.20
C HIS A 52 -21.18 -9.66 17.86
N TYR A 53 -22.45 -9.44 18.20
CA TYR A 53 -23.51 -10.39 17.89
C TYR A 53 -23.82 -10.37 16.39
N VAL A 54 -23.87 -11.56 15.79
CA VAL A 54 -24.27 -11.76 14.40
C VAL A 54 -25.43 -12.73 14.38
N GLU A 55 -26.57 -12.28 13.83
CA GLU A 55 -27.77 -13.11 13.70
C GLU A 55 -27.44 -14.41 12.92
N ASP A 56 -27.95 -15.53 13.44
CA ASP A 56 -27.73 -16.88 12.91
C ASP A 56 -26.27 -17.39 12.94
N CYS A 57 -25.39 -16.78 13.76
CA CYS A 57 -24.04 -17.29 13.99
C CYS A 57 -23.70 -17.38 15.48
N GLU A 58 -23.69 -18.59 16.03
CA GLU A 58 -23.12 -18.83 17.36
C GLU A 58 -21.60 -18.60 17.33
N SER A 59 -21.13 -17.56 18.05
CA SER A 59 -19.72 -17.19 18.26
C SER A 59 -18.87 -17.11 16.97
N PRO A 60 -19.05 -16.06 16.15
CA PRO A 60 -18.39 -15.95 14.86
C PRO A 60 -16.86 -15.73 14.97
N SER A 61 -16.36 -15.28 16.13
CA SER A 61 -14.94 -14.97 16.36
C SER A 61 -13.98 -16.17 16.33
N THR A 62 -14.48 -17.39 16.56
CA THR A 62 -13.67 -18.63 16.53
C THR A 62 -14.01 -19.54 15.35
N ALA A 63 -14.97 -19.14 14.51
CA ALA A 63 -15.37 -19.89 13.34
C ALA A 63 -14.32 -19.80 12.23
N TYR A 64 -14.33 -20.78 11.32
CA TYR A 64 -13.54 -20.78 10.10
C TYR A 64 -14.40 -20.41 8.89
N VAL A 65 -13.78 -19.82 7.87
CA VAL A 65 -14.42 -19.52 6.59
C VAL A 65 -14.83 -20.83 5.91
N THR A 66 -16.13 -20.98 5.68
CA THR A 66 -16.77 -22.18 5.12
C THR A 66 -17.95 -21.77 4.24
N MET A 67 -18.38 -22.63 3.32
CA MET A 67 -19.44 -22.29 2.35
C MET A 67 -20.78 -21.96 3.01
N ASP A 68 -21.12 -22.59 4.13
CA ASP A 68 -22.35 -22.29 4.89
C ASP A 68 -22.30 -20.92 5.59
N LYS A 69 -21.11 -20.34 5.79
CA LYS A 69 -20.91 -19.01 6.37
C LYS A 69 -20.88 -17.88 5.35
N LEU A 70 -20.94 -18.18 4.06
CA LEU A 70 -20.89 -17.18 2.99
C LEU A 70 -22.00 -16.12 3.11
N GLY A 71 -23.20 -16.51 3.55
CA GLY A 71 -24.30 -15.56 3.77
C GLY A 71 -24.01 -14.52 4.87
N ILE A 72 -23.30 -14.92 5.92
CA ILE A 72 -22.87 -14.03 7.00
C ILE A 72 -21.78 -13.09 6.48
N LEU A 73 -20.73 -13.66 5.88
CA LEU A 73 -19.57 -12.91 5.36
C LEU A 73 -19.93 -11.89 4.28
N ASN A 74 -20.95 -12.16 3.46
CA ASN A 74 -21.43 -11.20 2.45
C ASN A 74 -22.12 -9.96 3.06
N ARG A 75 -22.63 -10.05 4.30
CA ARG A 75 -23.26 -8.92 5.00
C ARG A 75 -22.26 -8.22 5.90
N ASP A 76 -21.38 -8.99 6.51
CA ASP A 76 -20.33 -8.51 7.39
C ASP A 76 -19.06 -9.36 7.19
N PRO A 77 -18.10 -8.86 6.39
CA PRO A 77 -16.82 -9.52 6.19
C PRO A 77 -15.94 -9.60 7.45
N TYR A 78 -16.21 -8.78 8.47
CA TYR A 78 -15.46 -8.73 9.72
C TYR A 78 -16.06 -9.64 10.81
N ALA A 79 -17.24 -10.22 10.57
CA ALA A 79 -17.91 -11.12 11.50
C ALA A 79 -17.01 -12.30 11.91
N ILE A 80 -16.27 -12.89 10.97
CA ILE A 80 -15.45 -14.08 11.22
C ILE A 80 -13.97 -13.69 11.17
N ARG A 81 -13.28 -13.89 12.30
CA ARG A 81 -11.87 -13.51 12.45
C ARG A 81 -10.95 -14.20 11.42
N ASP A 82 -11.24 -15.44 11.07
CA ASP A 82 -10.51 -16.20 10.04
C ASP A 82 -10.53 -15.51 8.66
N ASN A 83 -11.60 -14.79 8.31
CA ASN A 83 -11.71 -14.05 7.05
C ASN A 83 -10.77 -12.82 6.99
N LEU A 84 -10.27 -12.37 8.13
CA LEU A 84 -9.40 -11.21 8.26
C LEU A 84 -7.91 -11.56 8.16
N SER A 85 -7.55 -12.83 8.00
CA SER A 85 -6.16 -13.29 7.92
C SER A 85 -5.91 -14.05 6.62
N MET A 86 -5.10 -13.46 5.74
CA MET A 86 -4.69 -14.05 4.46
C MET A 86 -3.21 -14.42 4.50
N LEU A 87 -2.83 -15.38 5.36
CA LEU A 87 -1.42 -15.70 5.61
C LEU A 87 -0.97 -17.09 5.09
N ASP A 88 -1.89 -17.92 4.59
CA ASP A 88 -1.55 -19.25 4.08
C ASP A 88 -0.81 -19.21 2.74
N TYR A 89 0.47 -19.58 2.74
CA TYR A 89 1.35 -19.46 1.58
C TYR A 89 0.87 -20.24 0.34
N GLU A 90 0.39 -21.49 0.53
CA GLU A 90 0.01 -22.32 -0.62
C GLU A 90 -1.31 -21.85 -1.25
N THR A 91 -2.25 -21.36 -0.44
CA THR A 91 -3.48 -20.72 -0.92
C THR A 91 -3.15 -19.48 -1.73
N GLN A 92 -2.34 -18.56 -1.19
CA GLN A 92 -1.98 -17.32 -1.90
C GLN A 92 -1.22 -17.59 -3.19
N LYS A 93 -0.28 -18.56 -3.18
CA LYS A 93 0.43 -19.01 -4.38
C LYS A 93 -0.51 -19.58 -5.43
N SER A 94 -1.47 -20.41 -5.03
CA SER A 94 -2.48 -20.96 -5.93
C SER A 94 -3.33 -19.85 -6.58
N GLU A 95 -3.79 -18.87 -5.80
CA GLU A 95 -4.62 -17.77 -6.32
C GLU A 95 -3.86 -16.88 -7.30
N ILE A 96 -2.67 -16.39 -6.96
CA ILE A 96 -1.93 -15.51 -7.88
C ILE A 96 -1.41 -16.23 -9.13
N LEU A 97 -1.24 -17.57 -9.10
CA LEU A 97 -0.97 -18.34 -10.31
C LEU A 97 -2.15 -18.37 -11.28
N ARG A 98 -3.40 -18.17 -10.81
CA ARG A 98 -4.55 -17.98 -11.70
C ARG A 98 -4.45 -16.66 -12.45
N PHE A 99 -4.05 -15.57 -11.78
CA PHE A 99 -3.74 -14.30 -12.43
C PHE A 99 -2.64 -14.46 -13.49
N LYS A 100 -1.54 -15.15 -13.14
CA LYS A 100 -0.48 -15.47 -14.12
C LYS A 100 -1.00 -16.25 -15.32
N LYS A 101 -1.81 -17.28 -15.09
CA LYS A 101 -2.41 -18.11 -16.15
C LYS A 101 -3.32 -17.30 -17.07
N ALA A 102 -3.97 -16.25 -16.56
CA ALA A 102 -4.77 -15.30 -17.33
C ALA A 102 -3.93 -14.26 -18.11
N GLY A 103 -2.59 -14.33 -18.05
CA GLY A 103 -1.67 -13.39 -18.72
C GLY A 103 -1.12 -12.29 -17.82
N GLY A 104 -1.49 -12.28 -16.54
CA GLY A 104 -0.95 -11.40 -15.52
C GLY A 104 0.57 -11.50 -15.37
N LYS A 105 1.23 -10.37 -15.14
CA LYS A 105 2.68 -10.30 -14.99
C LYS A 105 3.14 -9.57 -13.73
N THR A 106 2.43 -8.52 -13.32
CA THR A 106 2.84 -7.68 -12.20
C THR A 106 1.71 -7.48 -11.20
N ILE A 107 2.04 -7.56 -9.92
CA ILE A 107 1.15 -7.27 -8.80
C ILE A 107 1.80 -6.16 -7.97
N VAL A 108 1.05 -5.12 -7.64
CA VAL A 108 1.44 -4.17 -6.59
C VAL A 108 0.81 -4.64 -5.29
N ASP A 109 1.64 -5.13 -4.37
CA ASP A 109 1.22 -5.51 -3.02
C ASP A 109 1.21 -4.24 -2.15
N ALA A 110 0.01 -3.81 -1.81
CA ALA A 110 -0.24 -2.58 -1.07
C ALA A 110 -0.13 -2.78 0.45
N THR A 111 0.12 -4.00 0.94
CA THR A 111 0.20 -4.28 2.37
C THR A 111 1.35 -3.49 3.03
N LEU A 112 1.01 -2.74 4.08
CA LEU A 112 1.93 -1.88 4.83
C LEU A 112 2.25 -2.42 6.24
N PRO A 113 3.25 -1.84 6.94
CA PRO A 113 3.40 -2.04 8.37
C PRO A 113 2.07 -1.79 9.11
N GLY A 114 1.76 -2.67 10.07
CA GLY A 114 0.49 -2.64 10.81
C GLY A 114 -0.57 -3.61 10.29
N ILE A 115 -0.51 -4.02 9.01
CA ILE A 115 -1.46 -4.95 8.38
C ILE A 115 -0.81 -6.19 7.75
N GLY A 116 0.40 -6.55 8.20
CA GLY A 116 1.01 -7.84 7.86
C GLY A 116 2.07 -7.84 6.75
N ARG A 117 2.63 -6.68 6.35
CA ARG A 117 3.68 -6.61 5.32
C ARG A 117 4.86 -7.53 5.63
N ASN A 118 5.22 -8.40 4.70
CA ASN A 118 6.35 -9.34 4.84
C ASN A 118 7.23 -9.38 3.57
N PRO A 119 8.35 -8.62 3.53
CA PRO A 119 9.20 -8.54 2.35
C PRO A 119 9.76 -9.89 1.89
N GLU A 120 10.19 -10.75 2.82
CA GLU A 120 10.80 -12.04 2.50
C GLU A 120 9.78 -13.02 1.92
N MET A 121 8.54 -13.00 2.44
CA MET A 121 7.46 -13.83 1.93
C MET A 121 7.02 -13.38 0.52
N LEU A 122 6.96 -12.07 0.28
CA LEU A 122 6.72 -11.51 -1.06
C LEU A 122 7.83 -11.89 -2.05
N LYS A 123 9.10 -11.81 -1.64
CA LYS A 123 10.22 -12.26 -2.50
C LYS A 123 10.12 -13.75 -2.81
N LYS A 124 9.88 -14.59 -1.79
CA LYS A 124 9.74 -16.03 -1.94
C LYS A 124 8.62 -16.40 -2.92
N ILE A 125 7.46 -15.76 -2.82
CA ILE A 125 6.33 -16.06 -3.73
C ILE A 125 6.55 -15.47 -5.13
N SER A 126 7.22 -14.32 -5.26
CA SER A 126 7.66 -13.77 -6.56
C SER A 126 8.58 -14.76 -7.29
N GLU A 127 9.60 -15.28 -6.62
CA GLU A 127 10.53 -16.26 -7.19
C GLU A 127 9.83 -17.58 -7.56
N ALA A 128 8.93 -18.07 -6.69
CA ALA A 128 8.21 -19.33 -6.93
C ALA A 128 7.20 -19.24 -8.08
N THR A 129 6.62 -18.07 -8.32
CA THR A 129 5.59 -17.88 -9.36
C THR A 129 6.13 -17.22 -10.62
N GLY A 130 7.26 -16.53 -10.57
CA GLY A 130 7.80 -15.71 -11.65
C GLY A 130 6.97 -14.46 -11.96
N LEU A 131 6.10 -14.02 -11.05
CA LEU A 131 5.39 -12.74 -11.13
C LEU A 131 6.28 -11.62 -10.57
N ASN A 132 6.20 -10.45 -11.18
CA ASN A 132 6.78 -9.23 -10.63
C ASN A 132 5.90 -8.78 -9.45
N ILE A 133 6.49 -8.58 -8.27
CA ILE A 133 5.76 -8.07 -7.10
C ILE A 133 6.39 -6.76 -6.65
N VAL A 134 5.61 -5.68 -6.67
CA VAL A 134 6.00 -4.34 -6.21
C VAL A 134 5.49 -4.16 -4.79
N MET A 135 6.38 -3.96 -3.82
CA MET A 135 6.02 -3.83 -2.40
C MET A 135 5.87 -2.37 -1.99
N GLY A 136 4.88 -2.08 -1.14
CA GLY A 136 4.64 -0.79 -0.52
C GLY A 136 5.56 -0.39 0.64
N THR A 137 5.73 0.92 0.84
CA THR A 137 6.26 1.57 2.06
C THR A 137 5.29 2.64 2.53
N GLY A 138 5.28 2.94 3.84
CA GLY A 138 4.45 3.99 4.42
C GLY A 138 3.73 3.51 5.68
N TYR A 139 2.64 4.20 6.01
CA TYR A 139 1.74 3.81 7.09
C TYR A 139 0.29 3.80 6.58
N TYR A 140 -0.49 2.83 7.05
CA TYR A 140 -1.90 2.68 6.70
C TYR A 140 -2.76 3.62 7.55
N VAL A 141 -3.95 3.20 8.00
CA VAL A 141 -4.88 4.04 8.76
C VAL A 141 -4.47 4.19 10.23
N TYR A 142 -4.96 5.27 10.87
CA TYR A 142 -4.63 5.67 12.23
C TYR A 142 -4.60 4.54 13.26
N SER A 143 -5.61 3.66 13.26
CA SER A 143 -5.73 2.56 14.23
C SER A 143 -4.60 1.53 14.15
N THR A 144 -3.90 1.46 13.01
CA THR A 144 -2.78 0.54 12.76
C THR A 144 -1.41 1.17 12.95
N HIS A 145 -1.37 2.48 13.25
CA HIS A 145 -0.12 3.20 13.45
C HIS A 145 0.57 2.73 14.73
N PRO A 146 1.84 2.33 14.67
CA PRO A 146 2.57 1.95 15.87
C PRO A 146 2.85 3.19 16.73
N GLU A 147 2.96 3.00 18.05
CA GLU A 147 3.09 4.09 19.02
C GLU A 147 4.33 4.97 18.78
N GLU A 148 5.41 4.40 18.26
CA GLU A 148 6.59 5.18 17.86
C GLU A 148 6.29 6.18 16.74
N MET A 149 5.45 5.80 15.76
CA MET A 149 5.12 6.67 14.62
C MET A 149 4.37 7.92 15.09
N LYS A 150 3.48 7.78 16.08
CA LYS A 150 2.71 8.91 16.64
C LYS A 150 3.61 10.05 17.13
N LYS A 151 4.85 9.74 17.52
CA LYS A 151 5.85 10.69 18.03
C LYS A 151 6.83 11.18 16.96
N MET A 152 6.84 10.57 15.78
CA MET A 152 7.75 10.95 14.69
C MET A 152 7.29 12.24 14.01
N SER A 153 8.26 13.06 13.62
CA SER A 153 8.07 14.19 12.74
C SER A 153 7.84 13.76 11.29
N GLU A 154 7.31 14.65 10.46
CA GLU A 154 7.10 14.37 9.02
C GLU A 154 8.43 13.99 8.32
N ALA A 155 9.55 14.61 8.74
CA ALA A 155 10.87 14.32 8.20
C ALA A 155 11.36 12.91 8.56
N GLU A 156 11.17 12.48 9.82
CA GLU A 156 11.56 11.14 10.26
C GLU A 156 10.73 10.05 9.56
N ILE A 157 9.43 10.29 9.35
CA ILE A 157 8.56 9.36 8.62
C ILE A 157 9.00 9.28 7.14
N ALA A 158 9.34 10.41 6.52
CA ALA A 158 9.87 10.45 5.16
C ALA A 158 11.22 9.74 5.04
N ASP A 159 12.14 9.94 5.99
CA ASP A 159 13.45 9.30 6.00
C ASP A 159 13.35 7.77 6.10
N LEU A 160 12.37 7.26 6.86
CA LEU A 160 12.08 5.83 6.92
C LEU A 160 11.64 5.31 5.55
N MET A 161 10.67 5.95 4.90
CA MET A 161 10.22 5.55 3.56
C MET A 161 11.36 5.61 2.52
N ILE A 162 12.17 6.67 2.56
CA ILE A 162 13.33 6.83 1.66
C ILE A 162 14.34 5.71 1.89
N LYS A 163 14.59 5.33 3.14
CA LYS A 163 15.49 4.22 3.48
C LYS A 163 14.96 2.89 2.94
N GLU A 164 13.68 2.59 3.09
CA GLU A 164 13.08 1.37 2.56
C GLU A 164 13.10 1.30 1.02
N ILE A 165 12.98 2.44 0.36
CA ILE A 165 13.09 2.56 -1.11
C ILE A 165 14.55 2.40 -1.56
N ARG A 166 15.51 3.02 -0.88
CA ARG A 166 16.91 3.06 -1.33
C ARG A 166 17.71 1.85 -0.90
N ASP A 167 17.57 1.45 0.36
CA ASP A 167 18.44 0.49 1.04
C ASP A 167 17.72 -0.84 1.30
N GLY A 168 16.40 -0.79 1.49
CA GLY A 168 15.54 -1.95 1.73
C GLY A 168 14.97 -1.98 3.15
N VAL A 169 14.01 -2.89 3.37
CA VAL A 169 13.31 -3.04 4.65
C VAL A 169 14.18 -3.81 5.65
N GLY A 170 14.45 -3.21 6.80
CA GLY A 170 15.29 -3.81 7.84
C GLY A 170 16.66 -4.23 7.32
N ASN A 171 17.00 -5.51 7.50
CA ASN A 171 18.25 -6.10 7.01
C ASN A 171 18.04 -6.99 5.75
N THR A 172 16.85 -6.97 5.15
CA THR A 172 16.48 -7.88 4.05
C THR A 172 17.12 -7.50 2.71
N GLY A 173 17.46 -6.21 2.53
CA GLY A 173 17.85 -5.63 1.25
C GLY A 173 16.72 -5.58 0.21
N ILE A 174 15.49 -5.94 0.58
CA ILE A 174 14.31 -5.93 -0.29
C ILE A 174 13.70 -4.53 -0.25
N LYS A 175 13.61 -3.89 -1.41
CA LYS A 175 13.25 -2.48 -1.54
C LYS A 175 11.79 -2.30 -1.90
N ALA A 176 11.18 -1.24 -1.37
CA ALA A 176 9.85 -0.81 -1.77
C ALA A 176 9.88 -0.16 -3.16
N GLY A 177 8.80 -0.33 -3.92
CA GLY A 177 8.62 0.23 -5.27
C GLY A 177 7.43 1.17 -5.41
N VAL A 178 6.62 1.31 -4.36
CA VAL A 178 5.51 2.27 -4.27
C VAL A 178 5.44 2.86 -2.86
N ILE A 179 5.05 4.12 -2.73
CA ILE A 179 4.74 4.76 -1.45
C ILE A 179 3.24 4.58 -1.22
N GLY A 180 2.84 3.63 -0.40
CA GLY A 180 1.45 3.34 -0.10
C GLY A 180 1.13 1.85 0.04
N GLU A 181 -0.11 1.50 0.38
CA GLU A 181 -1.30 2.39 0.43
C GLU A 181 -1.35 3.35 1.64
N ILE A 182 -1.10 4.64 1.45
CA ILE A 182 -1.13 5.61 2.56
C ILE A 182 -2.56 5.75 3.07
N GLY A 183 -2.80 5.38 4.32
CA GLY A 183 -4.15 5.24 4.87
C GLY A 183 -4.77 6.55 5.32
N ILE A 184 -6.04 6.72 4.95
CA ILE A 184 -6.91 7.78 5.43
C ILE A 184 -8.19 7.14 5.94
N SER A 185 -8.41 7.27 7.25
CA SER A 185 -9.62 6.82 7.92
C SER A 185 -10.85 7.65 7.51
N GLU A 186 -12.03 7.22 7.96
CA GLU A 186 -13.27 8.01 7.84
C GLU A 186 -13.10 9.40 8.48
N VAL A 187 -12.68 9.41 9.73
CA VAL A 187 -12.18 10.62 10.39
C VAL A 187 -10.74 10.81 9.96
N PHE A 188 -10.49 11.78 9.08
CA PHE A 188 -9.15 12.06 8.61
C PHE A 188 -8.32 12.71 9.74
N ASN A 189 -7.39 11.95 10.32
CA ASN A 189 -6.63 12.36 11.51
C ASN A 189 -5.38 13.20 11.14
N GLU A 190 -4.89 14.00 12.10
CA GLU A 190 -3.67 14.80 11.89
C GLU A 190 -2.42 13.94 11.63
N GLU A 191 -2.35 12.76 12.24
CA GLU A 191 -1.28 11.79 12.01
C GLU A 191 -1.30 11.27 10.57
N GLU A 192 -2.48 11.01 10.00
CA GLU A 192 -2.64 10.58 8.61
C GLU A 192 -2.27 11.72 7.64
N ARG A 193 -2.68 12.96 7.93
CA ARG A 193 -2.22 14.16 7.19
C ARG A 193 -0.70 14.30 7.23
N ARG A 194 -0.09 14.05 8.38
CA ARG A 194 1.37 14.06 8.57
C ARG A 194 2.05 12.97 7.73
N VAL A 195 1.51 11.76 7.69
CA VAL A 195 2.03 10.67 6.85
C VAL A 195 1.93 11.03 5.36
N LEU A 196 0.85 11.67 4.91
CA LEU A 196 0.73 12.15 3.53
C LEU A 196 1.77 13.21 3.17
N LYS A 197 1.99 14.20 4.04
CA LYS A 197 3.05 15.21 3.84
C LYS A 197 4.44 14.56 3.79
N ALA A 198 4.71 13.61 4.67
CA ALA A 198 5.93 12.82 4.65
C ALA A 198 6.08 12.00 3.35
N SER A 199 4.97 11.45 2.84
CA SER A 199 4.93 10.71 1.57
C SER A 199 5.29 11.61 0.38
N ALA A 200 4.83 12.86 0.38
CA ALA A 200 5.24 13.86 -0.61
C ALA A 200 6.74 14.18 -0.54
N ILE A 201 7.33 14.25 0.66
CA ILE A 201 8.79 14.43 0.84
C ILE A 201 9.53 13.22 0.26
N ALA A 202 9.13 12.01 0.62
CA ALA A 202 9.73 10.78 0.11
C ALA A 202 9.63 10.68 -1.42
N HIS A 203 8.47 10.99 -1.99
CA HIS A 203 8.27 11.07 -3.43
C HIS A 203 9.24 12.06 -4.09
N LYS A 204 9.35 13.28 -3.58
CA LYS A 204 10.26 14.31 -4.15
C LYS A 204 11.73 13.90 -4.10
N LYS A 205 12.13 13.08 -3.12
CA LYS A 205 13.50 12.58 -2.97
C LYS A 205 13.81 11.35 -3.81
N THR A 206 12.81 10.53 -4.12
CA THR A 206 13.01 9.20 -4.73
C THR A 206 12.38 9.03 -6.11
N GLY A 207 11.39 9.85 -6.47
CA GLY A 207 10.59 9.72 -7.69
C GLY A 207 9.52 8.62 -7.65
N VAL A 208 9.46 7.82 -6.57
CA VAL A 208 8.49 6.72 -6.38
C VAL A 208 7.07 7.28 -6.23
N LYS A 209 6.09 6.64 -6.85
CA LYS A 209 4.69 7.12 -6.93
C LYS A 209 3.93 6.84 -5.63
N ILE A 210 2.89 7.63 -5.40
CA ILE A 210 2.08 7.58 -4.18
C ILE A 210 0.75 6.88 -4.48
N LEU A 211 0.44 5.84 -3.71
CA LEU A 211 -0.85 5.16 -3.67
C LEU A 211 -1.52 5.54 -2.35
N VAL A 212 -2.75 6.04 -2.42
CA VAL A 212 -3.50 6.53 -1.26
C VAL A 212 -4.75 5.66 -1.08
N HIS A 213 -4.97 5.21 0.14
CA HIS A 213 -6.21 4.60 0.58
C HIS A 213 -7.12 5.67 1.16
N ILE A 214 -8.40 5.59 0.83
CA ILE A 214 -9.46 6.35 1.48
C ILE A 214 -10.54 5.40 1.95
N ASN A 215 -11.25 5.78 3.01
CA ASN A 215 -12.53 5.18 3.29
C ASN A 215 -13.47 5.45 2.07
N PRO A 216 -13.99 4.39 1.42
CA PRO A 216 -14.73 4.52 0.15
C PRO A 216 -16.03 5.32 0.26
N TRP A 217 -16.58 5.51 1.45
CA TRP A 217 -17.82 6.25 1.70
C TRP A 217 -17.60 7.72 2.05
N THR A 218 -16.37 8.22 1.89
CA THR A 218 -16.01 9.61 2.19
C THR A 218 -15.46 10.34 0.97
N ILE A 219 -15.50 11.67 1.01
CA ILE A 219 -14.85 12.53 0.01
C ILE A 219 -13.39 12.88 0.37
N ASN A 220 -12.80 12.20 1.36
CA ASN A 220 -11.46 12.51 1.88
C ASN A 220 -10.35 12.43 0.83
N GLY A 221 -10.58 11.69 -0.28
CA GLY A 221 -9.67 11.66 -1.43
C GLY A 221 -9.41 13.04 -2.05
N ILE A 222 -10.36 13.96 -1.97
CA ILE A 222 -10.20 15.34 -2.45
C ILE A 222 -9.18 16.09 -1.59
N GLU A 223 -9.36 16.08 -0.27
CA GLU A 223 -8.45 16.74 0.68
C GLU A 223 -7.05 16.12 0.61
N ALA A 224 -6.96 14.79 0.58
CA ALA A 224 -5.69 14.08 0.46
C ALA A 224 -4.93 14.43 -0.81
N THR A 225 -5.64 14.50 -1.93
CA THR A 225 -5.06 14.95 -3.20
C THR A 225 -4.57 16.38 -3.07
N GLN A 226 -5.36 17.30 -2.50
CA GLN A 226 -4.96 18.70 -2.34
C GLN A 226 -3.70 18.85 -1.47
N ILE A 227 -3.59 18.09 -0.37
CA ILE A 227 -2.39 18.07 0.48
C ILE A 227 -1.14 17.70 -0.33
N LEU A 228 -1.24 16.68 -1.20
CA LEU A 228 -0.12 16.25 -2.04
C LEU A 228 0.21 17.27 -3.15
N LEU A 229 -0.80 17.88 -3.77
CA LEU A 229 -0.62 18.93 -4.77
C LEU A 229 0.03 20.19 -4.19
N ASP A 230 -0.42 20.64 -3.02
CA ASP A 230 0.16 21.79 -2.31
C ASP A 230 1.60 21.50 -1.86
N ALA A 231 1.91 20.25 -1.55
CA ALA A 231 3.27 19.78 -1.33
C ALA A 231 4.09 19.68 -2.63
N GLY A 232 3.52 19.95 -3.82
CA GLY A 232 4.22 19.98 -5.10
C GLY A 232 4.39 18.60 -5.77
N VAL A 233 3.58 17.61 -5.41
CA VAL A 233 3.49 16.34 -6.14
C VAL A 233 2.63 16.55 -7.38
N ALA A 234 3.13 16.20 -8.57
CA ALA A 234 2.32 16.34 -9.78
C ALA A 234 1.23 15.25 -9.84
N PRO A 235 0.00 15.56 -10.33
CA PRO A 235 -1.15 14.66 -10.29
C PRO A 235 -0.90 13.26 -10.88
N GLU A 236 -0.11 13.16 -11.95
CA GLU A 236 0.23 11.89 -12.61
C GLU A 236 1.08 10.93 -11.74
N ASN A 237 1.48 11.36 -10.55
CA ASN A 237 2.24 10.56 -9.59
C ASN A 237 1.41 10.13 -8.37
N ILE A 238 0.10 10.38 -8.38
CA ILE A 238 -0.82 10.09 -7.29
C ILE A 238 -1.91 9.14 -7.81
N ALA A 239 -2.15 8.04 -7.09
CA ALA A 239 -3.27 7.16 -7.31
C ALA A 239 -4.14 7.13 -6.05
N ILE A 240 -5.43 7.44 -6.19
CA ILE A 240 -6.43 7.33 -5.11
C ILE A 240 -7.18 6.00 -5.30
N SER A 241 -7.16 5.16 -4.28
CA SER A 241 -7.84 3.85 -4.26
C SER A 241 -9.29 3.98 -3.80
N HIS A 242 -10.08 2.91 -3.93
CA HIS A 242 -11.44 2.80 -3.38
C HIS A 242 -12.42 3.88 -3.85
N ILE A 243 -12.34 4.23 -5.13
CA ILE A 243 -13.23 5.21 -5.80
C ILE A 243 -14.44 4.54 -6.47
N ASP A 244 -14.68 3.26 -6.16
CA ASP A 244 -15.68 2.41 -6.79
C ASP A 244 -17.11 2.69 -6.30
N VAL A 245 -17.23 3.35 -5.13
CA VAL A 245 -18.52 3.68 -4.51
C VAL A 245 -18.90 5.12 -4.84
N ALA A 246 -20.17 5.32 -5.22
CA ALA A 246 -20.69 6.66 -5.43
C ALA A 246 -20.97 7.33 -4.07
N ASN A 247 -20.27 8.42 -3.79
CA ASN A 247 -20.61 9.32 -2.68
C ASN A 247 -21.82 10.16 -3.11
N ASN A 248 -23.03 9.66 -2.84
CA ASN A 248 -24.28 10.34 -3.15
C ASN A 248 -24.67 11.31 -2.03
N GLU A 249 -23.75 12.21 -1.64
CA GLU A 249 -24.14 13.36 -0.83
C GLU A 249 -24.82 14.39 -1.76
N GLU A 250 -26.14 14.54 -1.59
CA GLU A 250 -26.91 15.68 -2.12
C GLU A 250 -26.52 17.00 -1.42
#